data_AF-R1G3Y6-F1
#
_entry.id   AF-R1G3Y6-F1
#
_cell.length_a   1.000
_cell.length_b   1.000
_cell.length_c   1.000
_cell.angle_alpha   90.00
_cell.angle_beta   90.00
_cell.angle_gamma   90.00
#
_symmetry.space_group_name_H-M   'P 1'
#
loop_
_entity.id
_entity.type
_entity.pdbx_description
1 polymer ?
#
loop_
_entity_poly.entity_id
_entity_poly.type
_entity_poly.pdbx_seq_one_letter_code
_entity_poly.pdbx_strand_id
1 'polypeptide(L)'
;MAGPDEDALPKRITYTPPPGVDYVPYRPFVACTACRKARKGCSLKKKTDQPPCRACQKADIPCTFEKLYPVNPGKQKATAIDDSPVASSSPGGLVCDEEPANNGPSKKRDSGIAGMTPMNKKQQAGPSTAPKVNADGITTFRTGANTASAHRSQTLPRAANRPKMDRIVHINPHSTLIDPRSLNIQSYHPTNPNTPAAYHLPPPPADRLEMTDSAGHTGHFREMVTALAHPVTFSLAASSRGCRFCADPTFGLVGLSFKKASVIAWADGRGCTEVLDGHRGHGAAPAAMCRACVLARVDVLACPAHVLASLFPAGASRADVDAAVAAQAARFGERGGGGEGERWCCVCPLPAVWRCCAEQGGGAEGEGCGLFFCQECREGWDAVGGDLQVLLGQKLATEGGVVECRADAAFLLEQGMLMKNVEADLSGL
;
A
#
# COMPACT_ATOMS: atom_id res chain seq x y z
N MET A 1 -31.34 -20.77 23.77
CA MET A 1 -30.30 -20.05 23.01
C MET A 1 -30.92 -19.65 21.69
N ALA A 2 -31.18 -18.35 21.48
CA ALA A 2 -31.72 -17.86 20.22
C ALA A 2 -30.61 -17.88 19.16
N GLY A 3 -30.83 -18.58 18.06
CA GLY A 3 -29.91 -18.57 16.92
C GLY A 3 -29.88 -17.19 16.26
N PRO A 4 -28.77 -16.81 15.61
CA PRO A 4 -28.67 -15.53 14.93
C PRO A 4 -29.70 -15.43 13.80
N ASP A 5 -30.31 -14.25 13.69
CA ASP A 5 -31.33 -13.87 12.73
C ASP A 5 -30.83 -14.05 11.28
N GLU A 6 -31.46 -14.94 10.50
CA GLU A 6 -31.05 -15.23 9.12
C GLU A 6 -31.19 -14.01 8.19
N ASP A 7 -32.00 -13.01 8.59
CA ASP A 7 -32.17 -11.75 7.85
C ASP A 7 -30.98 -10.78 8.03
N ALA A 8 -30.06 -11.06 8.95
CA ALA A 8 -28.84 -10.25 9.16
C ALA A 8 -27.68 -10.65 8.23
N LEU A 9 -27.82 -11.70 7.42
CA LEU A 9 -26.81 -12.06 6.43
C LEU A 9 -26.85 -11.06 5.25
N PRO A 10 -25.70 -10.56 4.79
CA PRO A 10 -25.66 -9.63 3.67
C PRO A 10 -26.26 -10.28 2.43
N LYS A 11 -27.42 -9.77 1.99
CA LYS A 11 -28.10 -10.21 0.77
C LYS A 11 -27.11 -10.10 -0.40
N ARG A 12 -26.76 -11.24 -1.01
CA ARG A 12 -25.95 -11.27 -2.24
C ARG A 12 -26.64 -10.36 -3.25
N ILE A 13 -25.93 -9.31 -3.69
CA ILE A 13 -26.42 -8.37 -4.69
C ILE A 13 -26.48 -9.13 -6.03
N THR A 14 -27.66 -9.60 -6.40
CA THR A 14 -27.90 -10.14 -7.74
C THR A 14 -28.10 -8.96 -8.69
N TYR A 15 -27.11 -8.74 -9.57
CA TYR A 15 -27.18 -7.73 -10.62
C TYR A 15 -28.44 -7.94 -11.48
N THR A 16 -29.29 -6.92 -11.57
CA THR A 16 -30.44 -6.90 -12.46
C THR A 16 -30.04 -6.07 -13.70
N PRO A 17 -30.04 -6.66 -14.90
CA PRO A 17 -29.63 -5.97 -16.12
C PRO A 17 -30.68 -4.93 -16.55
N PRO A 18 -30.28 -3.90 -17.31
CA PRO A 18 -31.22 -2.97 -17.94
C PRO A 18 -32.22 -3.68 -18.87
N PRO A 19 -33.45 -3.16 -19.03
CA PRO A 19 -34.44 -3.73 -19.93
C PRO A 19 -33.93 -3.78 -21.38
N GLY A 20 -34.05 -4.93 -22.04
CA GLY A 20 -33.72 -5.10 -23.46
C GLY A 20 -32.31 -5.61 -23.76
N VAL A 21 -31.47 -5.86 -22.75
CA VAL A 21 -30.19 -6.56 -22.92
C VAL A 21 -30.30 -7.94 -22.29
N ASP A 22 -30.27 -8.98 -23.13
CA ASP A 22 -30.21 -10.36 -22.65
C ASP A 22 -28.91 -10.55 -21.86
N TYR A 23 -29.02 -10.57 -20.53
CA TYR A 23 -27.88 -10.76 -19.67
C TYR A 23 -27.34 -12.17 -19.81
N VAL A 24 -26.17 -12.24 -20.44
CA VAL A 24 -25.33 -13.41 -20.41
C VAL A 24 -24.40 -13.23 -19.20
N PRO A 25 -24.70 -13.81 -18.02
CA PRO A 25 -23.81 -13.72 -16.87
C PRO A 25 -22.41 -14.14 -17.29
N TYR A 26 -21.42 -13.28 -17.03
CA TYR A 26 -20.02 -13.60 -17.26
C TYR A 26 -19.70 -14.91 -16.54
N ARG A 27 -19.42 -15.96 -17.31
CA ARG A 27 -19.05 -17.26 -16.75
C ARG A 27 -17.58 -17.57 -17.05
N PRO A 28 -16.78 -17.83 -16.01
CA PRO A 28 -15.37 -18.17 -16.20
C PRO A 28 -15.19 -19.52 -16.92
N PHE A 29 -16.16 -20.44 -16.81
CA PHE A 29 -16.09 -21.80 -17.34
C PHE A 29 -17.26 -22.12 -18.29
N VAL A 30 -17.01 -22.95 -19.30
CA VAL A 30 -18.06 -23.46 -20.22
C VAL A 30 -18.96 -24.48 -19.51
N ALA A 31 -18.37 -25.36 -18.68
CA ALA A 31 -19.09 -26.34 -17.90
C ALA A 31 -19.60 -25.76 -16.58
N CYS A 32 -20.84 -26.09 -16.19
CA CYS A 32 -21.42 -25.65 -14.92
C CYS A 32 -20.73 -26.33 -13.71
N THR A 33 -20.89 -25.72 -12.53
CA THR A 33 -20.29 -26.14 -11.26
C THR A 33 -20.68 -27.57 -10.88
N ALA A 34 -21.95 -27.95 -11.04
CA ALA A 34 -22.43 -29.29 -10.74
C ALA A 34 -21.78 -30.36 -11.63
N CYS A 35 -21.74 -30.15 -12.94
CA CYS A 35 -21.09 -31.08 -13.88
C CYS A 35 -19.58 -31.20 -13.61
N ARG A 36 -18.90 -30.09 -13.27
CA ARG A 36 -17.49 -30.10 -12.88
C ARG A 36 -17.23 -30.86 -11.59
N LYS A 37 -18.03 -30.64 -10.54
CA LYS A 37 -17.95 -31.39 -9.26
C LYS A 37 -18.16 -32.89 -9.50
N ALA A 38 -19.14 -33.25 -10.33
CA ALA A 38 -19.45 -34.64 -10.66
C ALA A 38 -18.50 -35.27 -11.70
N ARG A 39 -17.56 -34.50 -12.27
CA ARG A 39 -16.67 -34.91 -13.38
C ARG A 39 -17.44 -35.50 -14.59
N LYS A 40 -18.64 -34.97 -14.88
CA LYS A 40 -19.48 -35.37 -16.02
C LYS A 40 -19.45 -34.32 -17.13
N GLY A 41 -19.70 -34.74 -18.37
CA GLY A 41 -19.80 -33.84 -19.51
C GLY A 41 -20.97 -32.86 -19.38
N CYS A 42 -20.71 -31.56 -19.53
CA CYS A 42 -21.75 -30.54 -19.59
C CYS A 42 -22.33 -30.48 -21.01
N SER A 43 -23.66 -30.29 -21.13
CA SER A 43 -24.30 -30.11 -22.44
C SER A 43 -24.03 -28.74 -23.07
N LEU A 44 -23.59 -27.76 -22.26
CA LEU A 44 -23.21 -26.43 -22.74
C LEU A 44 -21.82 -26.51 -23.38
N LYS A 45 -21.69 -25.99 -24.60
CA LYS A 45 -20.51 -26.08 -25.46
C LYS A 45 -19.78 -24.74 -25.61
N LYS A 46 -20.47 -23.61 -25.44
CA LYS A 46 -19.91 -22.26 -25.57
C LYS A 46 -20.13 -21.45 -24.29
N LYS A 47 -19.42 -20.33 -24.16
CA LYS A 47 -19.63 -19.36 -23.07
C LYS A 47 -20.89 -18.50 -23.25
N THR A 48 -21.61 -18.62 -24.37
CA THR A 48 -22.87 -17.92 -24.64
C THR A 48 -24.16 -18.76 -24.46
N ASP A 49 -24.07 -20.10 -24.42
CA ASP A 49 -25.21 -21.00 -24.19
C ASP A 49 -25.93 -20.76 -22.85
N GLN A 50 -27.26 -20.57 -22.87
CA GLN A 50 -28.03 -20.29 -21.66
C GLN A 50 -28.16 -21.52 -20.74
N PRO A 51 -28.02 -21.37 -19.40
CA PRO A 51 -28.38 -22.41 -18.44
C PRO A 51 -29.90 -22.60 -18.34
N PRO A 52 -30.40 -23.74 -17.83
CA PRO A 52 -29.63 -24.86 -17.29
C PRO A 52 -29.09 -25.82 -18.36
N CYS A 53 -28.02 -26.55 -18.03
CA CYS A 53 -27.59 -27.67 -18.87
C CYS A 53 -28.57 -28.86 -18.74
N ARG A 54 -28.66 -29.73 -19.76
CA ARG A 54 -29.59 -30.88 -19.80
C ARG A 54 -29.45 -31.79 -18.58
N ALA A 55 -28.23 -31.96 -18.07
CA ALA A 55 -27.98 -32.80 -16.90
C ALA A 55 -28.51 -32.18 -15.61
N CYS A 56 -28.32 -30.86 -15.42
CA CYS A 56 -28.84 -30.15 -14.25
C CYS A 56 -30.36 -30.04 -14.30
N GLN A 57 -30.94 -29.81 -15.49
CA GLN A 57 -32.38 -29.78 -15.69
C GLN A 57 -33.03 -31.13 -15.36
N LYS A 58 -32.44 -32.25 -15.81
CA LYS A 58 -32.96 -33.60 -15.51
C LYS A 58 -32.84 -33.97 -14.02
N ALA A 59 -31.82 -33.44 -13.34
CA ALA A 59 -31.58 -33.71 -11.93
C ALA A 59 -32.24 -32.69 -10.98
N ASP A 60 -32.96 -31.71 -11.53
CA ASP A 60 -33.60 -30.61 -10.79
C ASP A 60 -32.65 -29.89 -9.82
N ILE A 61 -31.41 -29.63 -10.28
CA ILE A 61 -30.39 -28.92 -9.51
C ILE A 61 -30.02 -27.58 -10.17
N PRO A 62 -29.67 -26.55 -9.40
CA PRO A 62 -29.30 -25.25 -9.94
C PRO A 62 -28.01 -25.31 -10.76
N CYS A 63 -28.06 -24.79 -11.98
CA CYS A 63 -26.94 -24.80 -12.92
C CYS A 63 -26.08 -23.53 -12.77
N THR A 64 -25.21 -23.49 -11.76
CA THR A 64 -24.33 -22.34 -11.45
C THR A 64 -22.94 -22.44 -12.11
N PHE A 65 -22.15 -21.36 -12.12
CA PHE A 65 -20.80 -21.28 -12.73
C PHE A 65 -19.72 -20.74 -11.77
N GLU A 66 -19.87 -21.03 -10.48
CA GLU A 66 -18.92 -20.62 -9.44
C GLU A 66 -17.53 -21.26 -9.60
N LYS A 67 -16.49 -20.50 -9.23
CA LYS A 67 -15.10 -20.97 -9.20
C LYS A 67 -14.93 -21.94 -8.03
N LEU A 68 -14.72 -23.23 -8.35
CA LEU A 68 -14.36 -24.23 -7.36
C LEU A 68 -12.91 -24.00 -6.92
N TYR A 69 -12.72 -23.62 -5.67
CA TYR A 69 -11.41 -23.69 -5.05
C TYR A 69 -11.09 -25.17 -4.76
N PRO A 70 -9.92 -25.67 -5.15
CA PRO A 70 -9.52 -27.02 -4.78
C PRO A 70 -9.45 -27.08 -3.26
N VAL A 71 -10.43 -27.73 -2.65
CA VAL A 71 -10.31 -28.17 -1.27
C VAL A 71 -9.29 -29.28 -1.34
N ASN A 72 -8.02 -28.99 -1.06
CA ASN A 72 -7.01 -30.04 -0.94
C ASN A 72 -7.55 -31.01 0.11
N PRO A 73 -7.93 -32.25 -0.26
CA PRO A 73 -8.16 -33.28 0.75
C PRO A 73 -6.75 -33.68 1.20
N GLY A 74 -6.17 -32.84 2.06
CA GLY A 74 -4.92 -33.15 2.73
C GLY A 74 -5.09 -34.53 3.34
N LYS A 75 -4.16 -35.42 2.98
CA LYS A 75 -3.90 -36.73 3.58
C LYS A 75 -4.31 -36.77 5.06
N GLN A 76 -5.56 -37.12 5.35
CA GLN A 76 -5.93 -37.62 6.65
C GLN A 76 -5.64 -39.12 6.59
N LYS A 77 -4.49 -39.46 7.16
CA LYS A 77 -4.10 -40.83 7.45
C LYS A 77 -5.22 -41.41 8.33
N ALA A 78 -5.94 -42.40 7.82
CA ALA A 78 -6.98 -43.09 8.56
C ALA A 78 -6.36 -43.70 9.82
N THR A 79 -6.65 -43.10 10.98
CA THR A 79 -6.55 -43.80 12.26
C THR A 79 -7.88 -44.53 12.44
N ALA A 80 -7.81 -45.86 12.39
CA ALA A 80 -8.91 -46.73 12.80
C ALA A 80 -9.32 -46.37 14.23
N ILE A 81 -10.58 -46.01 14.42
CA ILE A 81 -11.22 -45.95 15.72
C ILE A 81 -11.99 -47.25 15.84
N ASP A 82 -11.59 -48.01 16.86
CA ASP A 82 -12.17 -49.29 17.28
C ASP A 82 -13.53 -49.03 17.93
N ASP A 83 -14.53 -49.79 17.47
CA ASP A 83 -15.90 -49.80 17.97
C ASP A 83 -15.96 -50.68 19.22
N SER A 84 -16.31 -50.10 20.37
CA SER A 84 -16.90 -50.86 21.48
C SER A 84 -17.85 -50.00 22.31
N PRO A 85 -19.07 -50.49 22.61
CA PRO A 85 -20.11 -49.72 23.27
C PRO A 85 -20.06 -49.92 24.79
N VAL A 86 -20.18 -48.85 25.57
CA VAL A 86 -20.48 -48.96 27.00
C VAL A 86 -21.61 -48.01 27.40
N ALA A 87 -22.56 -48.66 28.07
CA ALA A 87 -23.84 -48.24 28.60
C ALA A 87 -23.85 -46.96 29.46
N SER A 88 -24.92 -46.19 29.22
CA SER A 88 -25.81 -45.54 30.20
C SER A 88 -25.54 -45.73 31.70
N SER A 89 -25.42 -44.61 32.42
CA SER A 89 -26.17 -44.32 33.66
C SER A 89 -25.85 -42.93 34.23
N SER A 90 -26.84 -42.04 34.25
CA SER A 90 -27.07 -41.04 35.32
C SER A 90 -27.62 -41.79 36.57
N PRO A 91 -27.73 -41.26 37.82
CA PRO A 91 -27.98 -39.85 38.19
C PRO A 91 -27.41 -39.34 39.55
N GLY A 92 -27.69 -38.06 39.85
CA GLY A 92 -27.70 -37.47 41.20
C GLY A 92 -26.39 -36.76 41.57
N GLY A 93 -26.35 -35.59 42.18
CA GLY A 93 -27.37 -34.69 42.72
C GLY A 93 -26.65 -33.68 43.64
N LEU A 94 -27.40 -32.64 44.04
CA LEU A 94 -27.29 -31.96 45.34
C LEU A 94 -26.20 -30.86 45.56
N VAL A 95 -26.77 -29.66 45.73
CA VAL A 95 -26.56 -28.56 46.71
C VAL A 95 -25.30 -27.67 46.74
N CYS A 96 -25.62 -26.36 46.80
CA CYS A 96 -25.09 -25.31 47.69
C CYS A 96 -23.60 -24.92 47.58
N ASP A 97 -23.14 -23.71 47.80
CA ASP A 97 -23.69 -22.41 48.22
C ASP A 97 -22.55 -21.38 48.02
N GLU A 98 -22.90 -20.10 48.11
CA GLU A 98 -22.06 -18.98 48.60
C GLU A 98 -20.84 -18.45 47.80
N GLU A 99 -21.07 -17.22 47.29
CA GLU A 99 -20.13 -16.09 47.23
C GLU A 99 -19.38 -15.85 48.57
N PRO A 100 -18.15 -15.28 48.59
CA PRO A 100 -18.09 -13.81 48.54
C PRO A 100 -16.87 -13.17 47.85
N ALA A 101 -17.12 -11.91 47.51
CA ALA A 101 -16.19 -10.85 47.17
C ALA A 101 -14.89 -10.83 48.01
N ASN A 102 -13.79 -10.42 47.37
CA ASN A 102 -12.69 -9.82 48.10
C ASN A 102 -12.10 -8.61 47.36
N ASN A 103 -12.28 -7.46 48.00
CA ASN A 103 -11.64 -6.18 47.74
C ASN A 103 -10.18 -6.22 48.20
N GLY A 104 -9.27 -5.55 47.49
CA GLY A 104 -7.93 -5.25 48.00
C GLY A 104 -7.08 -4.39 47.06
N PRO A 105 -6.18 -3.54 47.60
CA PRO A 105 -6.27 -2.11 47.33
C PRO A 105 -5.11 -1.49 46.55
N SER A 106 -5.40 -0.28 46.05
CA SER A 106 -4.49 0.71 45.47
C SER A 106 -3.31 1.06 46.37
N LYS A 107 -2.10 1.16 45.78
CA LYS A 107 -0.95 1.83 46.39
C LYS A 107 -0.57 3.06 45.58
N LYS A 108 -0.77 4.23 46.19
CA LYS A 108 -0.14 5.50 45.84
C LYS A 108 1.38 5.39 46.08
N ARG A 109 2.17 5.98 45.19
CA ARG A 109 3.56 6.37 45.47
C ARG A 109 3.76 7.82 45.04
N ASP A 110 3.79 8.69 46.04
CA ASP A 110 4.37 10.03 45.99
C ASP A 110 5.81 9.97 46.51
N SER A 111 6.73 10.61 45.78
CA SER A 111 8.02 11.17 46.23
C SER A 111 8.78 11.56 44.94
N GLY A 112 9.04 12.81 44.56
CA GLY A 112 9.29 14.01 45.34
C GLY A 112 10.79 14.17 45.60
N ILE A 113 11.54 14.75 44.64
CA ILE A 113 12.89 15.33 44.88
C ILE A 113 13.06 16.61 44.03
N ALA A 114 13.50 17.66 44.73
CA ALA A 114 13.90 19.01 44.27
C ALA A 114 15.03 18.97 43.22
N GLY A 115 15.14 19.89 42.26
CA GLY A 115 15.30 21.33 42.43
C GLY A 115 16.76 21.70 42.09
N MET A 116 16.99 22.30 40.92
CA MET A 116 18.21 23.09 40.63
C MET A 116 17.88 24.21 39.65
N THR A 117 18.20 25.43 40.09
CA THR A 117 18.08 26.72 39.43
C THR A 117 19.02 26.90 38.22
N PRO A 118 18.72 27.83 37.30
CA PRO A 118 19.52 28.06 36.10
C PRO A 118 20.71 28.99 36.37
N MET A 119 21.88 28.64 35.83
CA MET A 119 23.03 29.53 35.77
C MET A 119 23.06 30.35 34.49
N ASN A 120 23.30 31.63 34.72
CA ASN A 120 23.39 32.76 33.82
C ASN A 120 24.86 32.93 33.37
N LYS A 121 25.14 33.11 32.08
CA LYS A 121 26.40 33.70 31.57
C LYS A 121 26.14 34.25 30.15
N LYS A 122 25.93 35.56 30.02
CA LYS A 122 26.95 36.59 29.72
C LYS A 122 27.56 36.37 28.33
N GLN A 123 27.00 37.02 27.31
CA GLN A 123 27.58 38.20 26.65
C GLN A 123 29.05 37.99 26.23
N GLN A 124 29.27 37.90 24.91
CA GLN A 124 30.35 38.62 24.25
C GLN A 124 29.98 38.88 22.79
N ALA A 125 29.77 40.16 22.50
CA ALA A 125 29.75 40.71 21.17
C ALA A 125 31.19 40.76 20.64
N GLY A 126 31.38 40.40 19.37
CA GLY A 126 32.60 40.56 18.60
C GLY A 126 32.24 40.90 17.15
N PRO A 127 32.97 41.81 16.48
CA PRO A 127 32.44 42.58 15.38
C PRO A 127 32.55 41.91 14.01
N SER A 128 31.57 42.27 13.18
CA SER A 128 31.51 42.13 11.72
C SER A 128 32.77 42.65 11.03
N THR A 129 33.34 41.84 10.14
CA THR A 129 34.17 42.31 9.02
C THR A 129 33.65 41.70 7.72
N ALA A 130 32.95 42.52 6.94
CA ALA A 130 32.67 42.28 5.53
C ALA A 130 33.92 42.61 4.69
N PRO A 131 34.18 41.87 3.59
CA PRO A 131 34.88 42.43 2.45
C PRO A 131 33.91 42.73 1.31
N LYS A 132 34.17 43.88 0.72
CA LYS A 132 33.49 44.53 -0.40
C LYS A 132 33.53 43.68 -1.67
N VAL A 133 32.40 43.73 -2.36
CA VAL A 133 32.27 43.71 -3.83
C VAL A 133 33.38 44.51 -4.50
N ASN A 134 34.02 43.91 -5.50
CA ASN A 134 34.59 44.66 -6.62
C ASN A 134 34.08 44.03 -7.92
N ALA A 135 33.48 44.90 -8.71
CA ALA A 135 33.02 44.68 -10.05
C ALA A 135 34.18 44.78 -11.06
N ASP A 136 33.86 44.34 -12.27
CA ASP A 136 34.49 44.67 -13.55
C ASP A 136 35.78 43.95 -13.94
N GLY A 137 35.70 43.26 -15.10
CA GLY A 137 36.86 42.65 -15.74
C GLY A 137 36.55 41.73 -16.91
N ILE A 138 35.73 42.19 -17.87
CA ILE A 138 35.70 41.64 -19.23
C ILE A 138 37.12 41.72 -19.82
N THR A 139 37.60 40.64 -20.46
CA THR A 139 38.11 40.64 -21.86
C THR A 139 38.75 39.31 -22.28
N THR A 140 38.25 38.83 -23.44
CA THR A 140 38.96 38.19 -24.58
C THR A 140 39.63 36.81 -24.47
N PHE A 141 39.03 35.87 -25.22
CA PHE A 141 39.63 35.10 -26.32
C PHE A 141 41.14 34.81 -26.29
N ARG A 142 41.49 33.53 -26.22
CA ARG A 142 42.54 32.93 -27.06
C ARG A 142 42.27 31.45 -27.31
N THR A 143 41.95 31.16 -28.56
CA THR A 143 42.11 29.87 -29.23
C THR A 143 43.58 29.47 -29.28
N GLY A 144 43.88 28.18 -29.10
CA GLY A 144 45.20 27.62 -29.26
C GLY A 144 45.11 26.10 -29.37
N ALA A 145 45.26 25.60 -30.59
CA ALA A 145 45.24 24.19 -30.93
C ALA A 145 46.61 23.51 -30.69
N ASN A 146 46.55 22.17 -30.67
CA ASN A 146 47.59 21.19 -30.96
C ASN A 146 48.70 20.95 -29.91
N THR A 147 48.79 19.72 -29.42
CA THR A 147 49.78 18.75 -29.94
C THR A 147 49.55 17.34 -29.36
N ALA A 148 49.81 16.36 -30.22
CA ALA A 148 49.74 14.94 -29.96
C ALA A 148 51.04 14.41 -29.31
N SER A 149 50.93 13.17 -28.82
CA SER A 149 51.99 12.17 -28.59
C SER A 149 52.61 12.12 -27.19
N ALA A 150 52.38 11.02 -26.47
CA ALA A 150 53.39 9.97 -26.33
C ALA A 150 52.88 8.80 -25.47
N HIS A 151 53.08 7.59 -26.01
CA HIS A 151 53.01 6.31 -25.33
C HIS A 151 53.82 6.30 -24.02
N ARG A 152 53.21 5.83 -22.92
CA ARG A 152 53.95 5.25 -21.80
C ARG A 152 53.20 4.06 -21.23
N SER A 153 53.62 2.88 -21.69
CA SER A 153 53.26 1.60 -21.09
C SER A 153 53.77 1.55 -19.65
N GLN A 154 52.85 1.55 -18.68
CA GLN A 154 53.17 1.20 -17.30
C GLN A 154 52.50 -0.15 -16.99
N THR A 155 53.36 -1.11 -16.69
CA THR A 155 53.05 -2.44 -16.20
C THR A 155 52.34 -2.35 -14.85
N LEU A 156 51.12 -2.90 -14.78
CA LEU A 156 50.33 -3.02 -13.55
C LEU A 156 50.96 -4.05 -12.60
N PRO A 157 51.07 -3.76 -11.29
CA PRO A 157 51.41 -4.78 -10.32
C PRO A 157 50.22 -5.70 -10.01
N ARG A 158 50.58 -6.97 -9.79
CA ARG A 158 49.75 -8.12 -9.39
C ARG A 158 48.66 -7.80 -8.37
N ALA A 159 47.47 -8.35 -8.64
CA ALA A 159 46.32 -8.38 -7.77
C ALA A 159 46.64 -8.99 -6.39
N ALA A 160 46.56 -8.18 -5.34
CA ALA A 160 46.46 -8.63 -3.97
C ALA A 160 44.99 -8.98 -3.66
N ASN A 161 44.79 -10.14 -3.06
CA ASN A 161 43.51 -10.68 -2.61
C ASN A 161 42.69 -9.64 -1.84
N ARG A 162 41.58 -9.18 -2.45
CA ARG A 162 40.53 -8.47 -1.72
C ARG A 162 39.77 -9.46 -0.84
N PRO A 163 39.59 -9.19 0.46
CA PRO A 163 38.72 -10.00 1.31
C PRO A 163 37.29 -9.93 0.77
N LYS A 164 36.65 -11.10 0.63
CA LYS A 164 35.22 -11.19 0.32
C LYS A 164 34.46 -10.47 1.42
N MET A 165 33.90 -9.30 1.12
CA MET A 165 32.88 -8.72 1.99
C MET A 165 31.70 -9.67 1.97
N ASP A 166 31.32 -10.14 3.15
CA ASP A 166 30.08 -10.86 3.35
C ASP A 166 28.95 -9.96 2.86
N ARG A 167 28.35 -10.38 1.74
CA ARG A 167 27.18 -9.74 1.15
C ARG A 167 26.05 -9.96 2.14
N ILE A 168 25.78 -8.95 2.96
CA ILE A 168 24.59 -8.89 3.81
C ILE A 168 23.41 -9.21 2.90
N VAL A 169 22.80 -10.37 3.13
CA VAL A 169 21.62 -10.80 2.41
C VAL A 169 20.54 -9.79 2.76
N HIS A 170 20.12 -8.98 1.78
CA HIS A 170 18.98 -8.07 1.90
C HIS A 170 17.83 -8.87 2.52
N ILE A 171 17.53 -8.61 3.79
CA ILE A 171 16.28 -9.05 4.40
C ILE A 171 15.21 -8.37 3.57
N ASN A 172 14.43 -9.13 2.80
CA ASN A 172 13.33 -8.58 2.03
C ASN A 172 12.31 -8.02 3.03
N PRO A 173 12.24 -6.69 3.21
CA PRO A 173 11.42 -6.11 4.26
C PRO A 173 9.94 -6.44 4.00
N HIS A 174 9.56 -6.67 2.74
CA HIS A 174 8.20 -7.01 2.34
C HIS A 174 7.61 -8.23 3.09
N SER A 175 8.42 -9.24 3.45
CA SER A 175 7.90 -10.40 4.20
C SER A 175 7.65 -10.11 5.68
N THR A 176 8.28 -9.08 6.25
CA THR A 176 8.17 -8.72 7.66
C THR A 176 7.11 -7.66 7.94
N LEU A 177 6.57 -7.00 6.90
CA LEU A 177 5.64 -5.88 7.02
C LEU A 177 4.16 -6.28 6.83
N ILE A 178 3.84 -7.59 6.82
CA ILE A 178 2.47 -8.05 6.63
C ILE A 178 1.66 -7.78 7.90
N ASP A 179 0.57 -7.02 7.80
CA ASP A 179 -0.37 -6.78 8.90
C ASP A 179 -0.87 -8.13 9.45
N PRO A 180 -0.62 -8.46 10.74
CA PRO A 180 -1.08 -9.70 11.35
C PRO A 180 -2.61 -9.83 11.39
N ARG A 181 -3.38 -8.77 11.10
CA ARG A 181 -4.83 -8.87 10.91
C ARG A 181 -5.22 -9.39 9.52
N SER A 182 -4.28 -9.45 8.59
CA SER A 182 -4.49 -9.95 7.21
C SER A 182 -4.13 -11.44 7.03
N LEU A 183 -3.88 -12.19 8.11
CA LEU A 183 -3.25 -13.52 8.07
C LEU A 183 -3.96 -14.61 7.23
N ASN A 184 -5.20 -14.40 6.78
CA ASN A 184 -5.92 -15.33 5.90
C ASN A 184 -5.99 -14.89 4.43
N ILE A 185 -5.43 -13.72 4.08
CA ILE A 185 -5.43 -13.23 2.71
C ILE A 185 -4.04 -13.46 2.11
N GLN A 186 -3.95 -14.35 1.14
CA GLN A 186 -2.74 -14.52 0.35
C GLN A 186 -2.48 -13.23 -0.43
N SER A 187 -1.36 -12.56 -0.13
CA SER A 187 -0.94 -11.36 -0.86
C SER A 187 -0.74 -11.72 -2.33
N TYR A 188 -1.20 -10.83 -3.20
CA TYR A 188 -0.99 -10.96 -4.63
C TYR A 188 0.50 -10.84 -4.94
N HIS A 189 1.01 -11.82 -5.69
CA HIS A 189 2.34 -11.79 -6.28
C HIS A 189 2.17 -11.94 -7.79
N PRO A 190 2.60 -10.95 -8.60
CA PRO A 190 2.45 -11.02 -10.04
C PRO A 190 3.26 -12.19 -10.59
N THR A 191 2.63 -13.01 -11.44
CA THR A 191 3.31 -14.12 -12.12
C THR A 191 4.40 -13.63 -13.06
N ASN A 192 4.22 -12.44 -13.61
CA ASN A 192 5.24 -11.72 -14.38
C ASN A 192 5.32 -10.27 -13.83
N PRO A 193 6.43 -9.88 -13.20
CA PRO A 193 6.56 -8.55 -12.59
C PRO A 193 6.54 -7.42 -13.63
N ASN A 194 6.79 -7.72 -14.92
CA ASN A 194 6.77 -6.75 -16.01
C ASN A 194 5.38 -6.58 -16.67
N THR A 195 4.35 -7.24 -16.13
CA THR A 195 2.97 -7.05 -16.61
C THR A 195 2.60 -5.57 -16.43
N PRO A 196 2.11 -4.87 -17.47
CA PRO A 196 1.70 -3.47 -17.32
C PRO A 196 0.63 -3.31 -16.24
N ALA A 197 0.84 -2.39 -15.30
CA ALA A 197 -0.16 -2.07 -14.30
C ALA A 197 -1.21 -1.12 -14.86
N ALA A 198 -2.49 -1.44 -14.67
CA ALA A 198 -3.58 -0.60 -15.14
C ALA A 198 -3.81 0.67 -14.30
N TYR A 199 -2.91 1.01 -13.38
CA TYR A 199 -3.10 2.12 -12.45
C TYR A 199 -3.12 3.50 -13.13
N HIS A 200 -2.49 3.63 -14.30
CA HIS A 200 -2.27 4.93 -14.97
C HIS A 200 -2.70 5.01 -16.44
N LEU A 201 -3.01 3.88 -17.06
CA LEU A 201 -3.38 3.87 -18.46
C LEU A 201 -4.88 3.60 -18.59
N PRO A 202 -5.64 4.48 -19.26
CA PRO A 202 -6.97 4.11 -19.67
C PRO A 202 -6.83 2.90 -20.62
N PRO A 203 -7.69 1.88 -20.49
CA PRO A 203 -7.62 0.73 -21.38
C PRO A 203 -7.74 1.18 -22.84
N PRO A 204 -7.10 0.45 -23.79
CA PRO A 204 -7.24 0.73 -25.20
C PRO A 204 -8.73 0.74 -25.60
N PRO A 205 -9.14 1.58 -26.55
CA PRO A 205 -10.56 1.83 -26.84
C PRO A 205 -11.40 0.59 -27.16
N ALA A 206 -10.78 -0.43 -27.77
CA ALA A 206 -11.47 -1.63 -28.25
C ALA A 206 -11.95 -2.58 -27.13
N ASP A 207 -11.40 -2.49 -25.92
CA ASP A 207 -11.70 -3.41 -24.80
C ASP A 207 -12.49 -2.72 -23.67
N ARG A 208 -13.10 -1.57 -23.94
CA ARG A 208 -13.85 -0.78 -22.95
C ARG A 208 -15.25 -1.31 -22.75
N LEU A 209 -15.41 -2.32 -21.88
CA LEU A 209 -16.72 -2.66 -21.34
C LEU A 209 -17.16 -1.54 -20.37
N GLU A 210 -18.04 -0.67 -20.83
CA GLU A 210 -18.70 0.32 -19.96
C GLU A 210 -19.67 -0.35 -19.01
N MET A 211 -19.61 0.05 -17.74
CA MET A 211 -20.43 -0.48 -16.66
C MET A 211 -20.89 0.67 -15.75
N THR A 212 -22.02 0.48 -15.10
CA THR A 212 -22.53 1.39 -14.06
C THR A 212 -22.60 0.63 -12.75
N ASP A 213 -22.10 1.24 -11.67
CA ASP A 213 -22.20 0.64 -10.35
C ASP A 213 -23.57 0.90 -9.68
N SER A 214 -23.78 0.36 -8.49
CA SER A 214 -25.03 0.52 -7.75
C SER A 214 -25.29 1.94 -7.23
N ALA A 215 -24.27 2.81 -7.22
CA ALA A 215 -24.38 4.21 -6.84
C ALA A 215 -24.57 5.13 -8.07
N GLY A 216 -24.64 4.57 -9.28
CA GLY A 216 -24.83 5.31 -10.52
C GLY A 216 -23.54 5.83 -11.15
N HIS A 217 -22.37 5.48 -10.62
CA HIS A 217 -21.11 5.86 -11.26
C HIS A 217 -20.89 5.02 -12.51
N THR A 218 -20.66 5.68 -13.63
CA THR A 218 -20.34 5.06 -14.92
C THR A 218 -18.83 5.03 -15.12
N GLY A 219 -18.35 3.98 -15.78
CA GLY A 219 -16.92 3.80 -15.99
C GLY A 219 -16.58 2.57 -16.81
N HIS A 220 -15.30 2.28 -16.93
CA HIS A 220 -14.81 1.12 -17.67
C HIS A 220 -14.39 0.00 -16.72
N PHE A 221 -14.75 -1.24 -17.06
CA PHE A 221 -14.23 -2.42 -16.38
C PHE A 221 -12.73 -2.58 -16.63
N ARG A 222 -11.95 -2.79 -15.56
CA ARG A 222 -10.53 -3.15 -15.66
C ARG A 222 -10.06 -3.94 -14.43
N GLU A 223 -8.95 -4.65 -14.56
CA GLU A 223 -8.23 -5.19 -13.39
C GLU A 223 -7.21 -4.18 -12.89
N MET A 224 -7.01 -4.07 -11.57
CA MET A 224 -5.97 -3.23 -10.96
C MET A 224 -5.32 -3.93 -9.78
N VAL A 225 -4.02 -3.70 -9.58
CA VAL A 225 -3.27 -4.22 -8.44
C VAL A 225 -3.24 -3.19 -7.32
N THR A 226 -3.99 -3.39 -6.25
CA THR A 226 -4.17 -2.39 -5.19
C THR A 226 -4.04 -2.97 -3.79
N ALA A 227 -3.48 -2.18 -2.87
CA ALA A 227 -3.49 -2.47 -1.45
C ALA A 227 -4.58 -1.71 -0.69
N LEU A 228 -5.43 -0.93 -1.36
CA LEU A 228 -6.47 -0.12 -0.72
C LEU A 228 -7.85 -0.63 -1.11
N ALA A 229 -8.80 -0.57 -0.17
CA ALA A 229 -10.19 -0.86 -0.46
C ALA A 229 -10.86 0.33 -1.16
N HIS A 230 -11.46 0.10 -2.32
CA HIS A 230 -12.11 1.14 -3.13
C HIS A 230 -13.64 1.18 -2.95
N PRO A 231 -14.31 2.32 -3.17
CA PRO A 231 -13.73 3.61 -3.52
C PRO A 231 -12.94 4.23 -2.37
N VAL A 232 -11.83 4.88 -2.69
CA VAL A 232 -11.08 5.67 -1.70
C VAL A 232 -11.80 7.01 -1.52
N THR A 233 -12.05 7.39 -0.27
CA THR A 233 -12.70 8.65 0.07
C THR A 233 -11.68 9.68 0.54
N PHE A 234 -11.72 10.87 -0.04
CA PHE A 234 -10.86 11.99 0.33
C PHE A 234 -11.73 13.07 0.97
N SER A 235 -11.69 13.21 2.29
CA SER A 235 -12.49 14.20 2.99
C SER A 235 -11.71 15.50 3.13
N LEU A 236 -12.07 16.53 2.37
CA LEU A 236 -11.58 17.90 2.61
C LEU A 236 -12.31 18.62 3.76
N ALA A 237 -13.39 18.02 4.29
CA ALA A 237 -14.02 18.50 5.52
C ALA A 237 -13.09 18.30 6.73
N ALA A 238 -13.24 19.14 7.75
CA ALA A 238 -12.34 19.22 8.90
C ALA A 238 -12.33 17.98 9.83
N SER A 239 -13.18 16.97 9.59
CA SER A 239 -13.24 15.78 10.43
C SER A 239 -12.08 14.82 10.14
N SER A 240 -11.36 14.43 11.19
CA SER A 240 -10.38 13.33 11.16
C SER A 240 -11.00 11.96 11.44
N ARG A 241 -12.28 11.90 11.83
CA ARG A 241 -12.94 10.65 12.20
C ARG A 241 -13.01 9.71 10.99
N GLY A 242 -12.50 8.50 11.16
CA GLY A 242 -12.49 7.46 10.13
C GLY A 242 -11.28 7.49 9.18
N CYS A 243 -10.33 8.42 9.36
CA CYS A 243 -9.11 8.40 8.56
C CYS A 243 -8.23 7.19 8.92
N ARG A 244 -8.15 6.21 8.02
CA ARG A 244 -7.32 5.02 8.24
C ARG A 244 -5.83 5.35 8.26
N PHE A 245 -5.41 6.37 7.52
CA PHE A 245 -4.01 6.81 7.49
C PHE A 245 -3.54 7.45 8.80
N CYS A 246 -4.44 8.11 9.53
CA CYS A 246 -4.12 8.64 10.86
C CYS A 246 -4.23 7.54 11.93
N ALA A 247 -5.25 6.68 11.83
CA ALA A 247 -5.47 5.62 12.81
C ALA A 247 -4.37 4.55 12.77
N ASP A 248 -3.80 4.33 11.60
CA ASP A 248 -2.75 3.34 11.37
C ASP A 248 -1.71 3.90 10.37
N PRO A 249 -0.56 4.38 10.86
CA PRO A 249 0.51 4.90 10.01
C PRO A 249 1.08 3.86 9.02
N THR A 250 0.94 2.56 9.31
CA THR A 250 1.33 1.50 8.35
C THR A 250 0.40 1.41 7.16
N PHE A 251 -0.85 1.86 7.30
CA PHE A 251 -1.87 1.74 6.26
C PHE A 251 -1.47 2.44 4.97
N GLY A 252 -0.79 3.60 5.06
CA GLY A 252 -0.24 4.27 3.88
C GLY A 252 0.93 3.53 3.25
N LEU A 253 1.68 2.75 4.02
CA LEU A 253 2.84 1.99 3.55
C LEU A 253 2.43 0.68 2.87
N VAL A 254 1.61 -0.14 3.55
CA VAL A 254 1.31 -1.51 3.11
C VAL A 254 -0.18 -1.77 2.84
N GLY A 255 -1.06 -0.86 3.24
CA GLY A 255 -2.51 -1.00 3.05
C GLY A 255 -3.07 -2.28 3.67
N LEU A 256 -3.98 -2.94 2.95
CA LEU A 256 -4.64 -4.19 3.29
C LEU A 256 -3.98 -5.40 2.60
N SER A 257 -2.68 -5.32 2.30
CA SER A 257 -1.96 -6.20 1.36
C SER A 257 -2.42 -6.06 -0.11
N PHE A 258 -1.53 -6.34 -1.05
CA PHE A 258 -1.83 -6.18 -2.46
C PHE A 258 -2.79 -7.26 -2.96
N LYS A 259 -3.77 -6.84 -3.78
CA LYS A 259 -4.71 -7.71 -4.51
C LYS A 259 -4.83 -7.26 -5.95
N LYS A 260 -5.13 -8.20 -6.82
CA LYS A 260 -5.57 -7.92 -8.19
C LYS A 260 -7.10 -7.93 -8.23
N ALA A 261 -7.70 -6.75 -8.11
CA ALA A 261 -9.15 -6.56 -8.08
C ALA A 261 -9.68 -6.20 -9.46
N SER A 262 -10.86 -6.72 -9.82
CA SER A 262 -11.61 -6.18 -10.96
C SER A 262 -12.48 -5.02 -10.49
N VAL A 263 -12.40 -3.89 -11.18
CA VAL A 263 -13.06 -2.63 -10.80
C VAL A 263 -13.79 -1.98 -11.96
N ILE A 264 -14.77 -1.14 -11.66
CA ILE A 264 -15.30 -0.11 -12.55
C ILE A 264 -14.50 1.15 -12.27
N ALA A 265 -13.57 1.51 -13.16
CA ALA A 265 -12.85 2.78 -13.07
C ALA A 265 -13.74 3.90 -13.58
N TRP A 266 -14.11 4.83 -12.70
CA TRP A 266 -15.09 5.87 -13.00
C TRP A 266 -14.60 6.77 -14.14
N ALA A 267 -15.51 7.18 -15.03
CA ALA A 267 -15.17 7.93 -16.23
C ALA A 267 -14.55 9.31 -15.92
N ASP A 268 -14.86 9.88 -14.75
CA ASP A 268 -14.29 11.14 -14.24
C ASP A 268 -12.89 10.99 -13.62
N GLY A 269 -12.40 9.75 -13.47
CA GLY A 269 -11.11 9.46 -12.84
C GLY A 269 -11.05 9.69 -11.33
N ARG A 270 -12.17 10.02 -10.67
CA ARG A 270 -12.22 10.32 -9.24
C ARG A 270 -12.20 9.07 -8.35
N GLY A 271 -12.41 7.90 -8.93
CA GLY A 271 -12.43 6.68 -8.14
C GLY A 271 -12.61 5.43 -8.96
N CYS A 272 -12.81 4.33 -8.23
CA CYS A 272 -13.27 3.09 -8.82
C CYS A 272 -14.14 2.31 -7.83
N THR A 273 -14.97 1.42 -8.36
CA THR A 273 -15.81 0.53 -7.57
C THR A 273 -15.36 -0.91 -7.76
N GLU A 274 -15.06 -1.62 -6.68
CA GLU A 274 -14.65 -3.03 -6.74
C GLU A 274 -15.84 -3.92 -7.11
N VAL A 275 -15.64 -4.79 -8.11
CA VAL A 275 -16.66 -5.73 -8.61
C VAL A 275 -16.31 -7.16 -8.22
N LEU A 276 -15.04 -7.57 -8.37
CA LEU A 276 -14.57 -8.94 -8.10
C LEU A 276 -13.18 -8.93 -7.46
N ASP A 277 -12.95 -9.89 -6.56
CA ASP A 277 -11.67 -10.15 -5.89
C ASP A 277 -11.02 -8.92 -5.20
N GLY A 278 -11.81 -7.88 -4.92
CA GLY A 278 -11.42 -6.67 -4.19
C GLY A 278 -11.58 -6.79 -2.68
N HIS A 279 -10.96 -5.88 -1.93
CA HIS A 279 -10.99 -5.86 -0.46
C HIS A 279 -12.41 -5.72 0.13
N ARG A 280 -13.30 -4.98 -0.53
CA ARG A 280 -14.71 -4.79 -0.12
C ARG A 280 -15.47 -6.11 -0.08
N GLY A 281 -15.23 -6.99 -1.05
CA GLY A 281 -15.84 -8.32 -1.12
C GLY A 281 -15.44 -9.22 0.05
N HIS A 282 -14.38 -8.87 0.77
CA HIS A 282 -13.92 -9.55 1.99
C HIS A 282 -14.26 -8.78 3.27
N GLY A 283 -15.20 -7.84 3.21
CA GLY A 283 -15.69 -7.11 4.38
C GLY A 283 -14.84 -5.91 4.81
N ALA A 284 -13.81 -5.53 4.03
CA ALA A 284 -13.05 -4.33 4.36
C ALA A 284 -13.89 -3.06 4.17
N ALA A 285 -13.80 -2.13 5.12
CA ALA A 285 -14.31 -0.77 4.94
C ALA A 285 -13.53 -0.03 3.83
N PRO A 286 -14.14 0.91 3.10
CA PRO A 286 -13.43 1.70 2.09
C PRO A 286 -12.28 2.46 2.74
N ALA A 287 -11.20 2.68 1.99
CA ALA A 287 -10.12 3.52 2.46
C ALA A 287 -10.62 4.98 2.57
N ALA A 288 -10.21 5.67 3.63
CA ALA A 288 -10.62 7.04 3.90
C ALA A 288 -9.43 7.87 4.37
N MET A 289 -9.27 9.04 3.76
CA MET A 289 -8.22 10.01 4.04
C MET A 289 -8.83 11.33 4.51
N CYS A 290 -8.41 11.83 5.68
CA CYS A 290 -8.84 13.15 6.16
C CYS A 290 -8.11 14.28 5.45
N ARG A 291 -8.60 15.51 5.69
CA ARG A 291 -8.05 16.74 5.13
C ARG A 291 -6.55 16.89 5.40
N ALA A 292 -6.08 16.60 6.62
CA ALA A 292 -4.66 16.72 6.95
C ALA A 292 -3.78 15.77 6.12
N CYS A 293 -4.21 14.51 5.96
CA CYS A 293 -3.49 13.54 5.13
C CYS A 293 -3.57 13.88 3.62
N VAL A 294 -4.68 14.44 3.16
CA VAL A 294 -4.81 14.93 1.78
C VAL A 294 -3.85 16.10 1.56
N LEU A 295 -3.91 17.14 2.40
CA LEU A 295 -3.07 18.33 2.27
C LEU A 295 -1.58 17.99 2.35
N ALA A 296 -1.17 17.09 3.24
CA ALA A 296 0.23 16.65 3.29
C ALA A 296 0.75 16.07 1.96
N ARG A 297 -0.12 15.48 1.12
CA ARG A 297 0.25 14.99 -0.23
C ARG A 297 0.14 16.10 -1.27
N VAL A 298 -0.86 16.97 -1.16
CA VAL A 298 -0.99 18.16 -2.02
C VAL A 298 0.21 19.07 -1.85
N ASP A 299 0.72 19.28 -0.63
CA ASP A 299 1.90 20.10 -0.35
C ASP A 299 3.16 19.55 -1.03
N VAL A 300 3.29 18.23 -1.13
CA VAL A 300 4.35 17.57 -1.92
C VAL A 300 4.18 17.92 -3.40
N LEU A 301 2.98 17.75 -3.95
CA LEU A 301 2.71 18.00 -5.38
C LEU A 301 2.79 19.48 -5.77
N ALA A 302 2.44 20.37 -4.85
CA ALA A 302 2.48 21.82 -5.05
C ALA A 302 3.89 22.41 -4.86
N CYS A 303 4.86 21.61 -4.42
CA CYS A 303 6.23 22.07 -4.24
C CYS A 303 6.87 22.37 -5.61
N PRO A 304 7.22 23.63 -5.92
CA PRO A 304 7.63 24.01 -7.28
C PRO A 304 8.98 23.39 -7.69
N ALA A 305 9.86 23.13 -6.73
CA ALA A 305 11.10 22.43 -6.93
C ALA A 305 11.49 21.70 -5.64
N HIS A 306 11.71 20.39 -5.72
CA HIS A 306 12.19 19.62 -4.58
C HIS A 306 13.71 19.77 -4.43
N VAL A 307 14.14 20.36 -3.32
CA VAL A 307 15.55 20.38 -2.91
C VAL A 307 15.69 19.35 -1.81
N LEU A 308 16.41 18.25 -2.02
CA LEU A 308 16.56 17.23 -0.98
C LEU A 308 17.85 17.40 -0.19
N ALA A 309 17.74 17.21 1.11
CA ALA A 309 18.84 17.15 2.06
C ALA A 309 18.79 15.84 2.84
N SER A 310 19.96 15.39 3.30
CA SER A 310 20.06 14.23 4.18
C SER A 310 19.35 14.51 5.51
N LEU A 311 18.66 13.50 6.04
CA LEU A 311 18.12 13.51 7.41
C LEU A 311 19.20 13.33 8.47
N PHE A 312 20.38 12.86 8.06
CA PHE A 312 21.51 12.60 8.95
C PHE A 312 22.46 13.79 8.96
N PRO A 313 23.12 14.06 10.10
CA PRO A 313 24.09 15.14 10.20
C PRO A 313 25.22 14.98 9.18
N ALA A 314 25.77 16.11 8.73
CA ALA A 314 26.93 16.11 7.85
C ALA A 314 28.08 15.31 8.50
N GLY A 315 28.62 14.33 7.77
CA GLY A 315 29.68 13.44 8.26
C GLY A 315 29.21 12.14 8.91
N ALA A 316 27.90 11.88 9.02
CA ALA A 316 27.41 10.56 9.41
C ALA A 316 27.97 9.47 8.48
N SER A 317 28.53 8.40 9.05
CA SER A 317 29.09 7.33 8.24
C SER A 317 27.97 6.50 7.60
N ARG A 318 28.29 5.81 6.51
CA ARG A 318 27.32 4.90 5.87
C ARG A 318 26.81 3.83 6.84
N ALA A 319 27.68 3.33 7.70
CA ALA A 319 27.32 2.34 8.72
C ALA A 319 26.32 2.90 9.74
N ASP A 320 26.47 4.16 10.16
CA ASP A 320 25.53 4.81 11.08
C ASP A 320 24.15 4.98 10.44
N VAL A 321 24.11 5.38 9.17
CA VAL A 321 22.86 5.50 8.39
C VAL A 321 22.18 4.14 8.25
N ASP A 322 22.92 3.11 7.83
CA ASP A 322 22.38 1.77 7.63
C ASP A 322 21.88 1.17 8.96
N ALA A 323 22.59 1.40 10.07
CA ALA A 323 22.17 0.98 11.40
C ALA A 323 20.87 1.68 11.85
N ALA A 324 20.75 2.99 11.62
CA ALA A 324 19.55 3.74 11.95
C ALA A 324 18.34 3.30 11.11
N VAL A 325 18.53 3.06 9.80
CA VAL A 325 17.52 2.51 8.90
C VAL A 325 17.06 1.13 9.36
N ALA A 326 18.01 0.24 9.70
CA ALA A 326 17.70 -1.10 10.20
C ALA A 326 16.92 -1.05 11.52
N ALA A 327 17.32 -0.17 12.45
CA ALA A 327 16.62 0.02 13.72
C ALA A 327 15.20 0.58 13.54
N GLN A 328 14.98 1.45 12.54
CA GLN A 328 13.64 1.94 12.21
C GLN A 328 12.78 0.84 11.58
N ALA A 329 13.33 0.05 10.66
CA ALA A 329 12.62 -1.07 10.05
C ALA A 329 12.22 -2.14 11.10
N ALA A 330 13.10 -2.43 12.06
CA ALA A 330 12.80 -3.37 13.14
C ALA A 330 11.65 -2.88 14.03
N ARG A 331 11.65 -1.60 14.42
CA ARG A 331 10.59 -0.99 15.24
C ARG A 331 9.21 -1.03 14.58
N PHE A 332 9.17 -0.94 13.27
CA PHE A 332 7.92 -1.02 12.52
C PHE A 332 7.20 -2.35 12.74
N GLY A 333 7.92 -3.47 12.71
CA GLY A 333 7.36 -4.80 12.93
C GLY A 333 6.85 -5.03 14.36
N GLU A 334 7.40 -4.32 15.34
CA GLU A 334 7.02 -4.48 16.76
C GLU A 334 5.84 -3.61 17.19
N ARG A 335 5.77 -2.36 16.70
CA ARG A 335 4.81 -1.35 17.20
C ARG A 335 3.72 -0.95 16.21
N GLY A 336 3.73 -1.48 15.00
CA GLY A 336 2.80 -1.05 13.95
C GLY A 336 3.10 0.38 13.46
N GLY A 337 4.37 0.79 13.48
CA GLY A 337 4.86 2.05 12.94
C GLY A 337 4.29 3.35 13.55
N GLY A 338 4.87 4.48 13.17
CA GLY A 338 4.34 5.81 13.47
C GLY A 338 4.87 6.47 14.74
N GLY A 339 6.03 6.05 15.23
CA GLY A 339 6.74 6.78 16.28
C GLY A 339 7.04 8.21 15.86
N GLU A 340 7.02 9.14 16.80
CA GLU A 340 7.46 10.52 16.58
C GLU A 340 8.91 10.50 16.05
N GLY A 341 9.11 11.05 14.86
CA GLY A 341 10.40 11.03 14.16
C GLY A 341 10.62 9.87 13.18
N GLU A 342 9.72 8.89 13.09
CA GLU A 342 9.79 7.89 12.01
C GLU A 342 9.41 8.55 10.68
N ARG A 343 10.34 8.50 9.72
CA ARG A 343 10.16 9.03 8.37
C ARG A 343 10.30 7.91 7.36
N TRP A 344 9.31 7.76 6.50
CA TRP A 344 9.23 6.70 5.50
C TRP A 344 9.30 7.30 4.11
N CYS A 345 9.86 6.55 3.17
CA CYS A 345 9.90 6.96 1.77
C CYS A 345 8.47 7.22 1.24
N CYS A 346 8.31 8.23 0.40
CA CYS A 346 7.06 8.57 -0.26
C CYS A 346 6.76 7.69 -1.49
N VAL A 347 7.68 6.81 -1.88
CA VAL A 347 7.53 5.93 -3.07
C VAL A 347 7.44 4.46 -2.68
N CYS A 348 8.25 4.00 -1.72
CA CYS A 348 8.32 2.60 -1.30
C CYS A 348 8.19 2.48 0.23
N PRO A 349 8.03 1.27 0.79
CA PRO A 349 7.85 1.08 2.23
C PRO A 349 9.18 1.11 3.02
N LEU A 350 10.28 1.59 2.45
CA LEU A 350 11.58 1.68 3.14
C LEU A 350 11.70 2.95 4.00
N PRO A 351 12.47 2.92 5.11
CA PRO A 351 12.80 4.11 5.87
C PRO A 351 13.46 5.18 5.01
N ALA A 352 13.11 6.45 5.26
CA ALA A 352 13.69 7.57 4.55
C ALA A 352 15.03 7.99 5.16
N VAL A 353 15.94 8.44 4.30
CA VAL A 353 17.23 9.05 4.69
C VAL A 353 17.41 10.43 4.06
N TRP A 354 16.50 10.82 3.15
CA TRP A 354 16.45 12.12 2.50
C TRP A 354 15.09 12.76 2.74
N ARG A 355 15.07 14.10 2.81
CA ARG A 355 13.84 14.91 2.87
C ARG A 355 13.94 16.11 1.94
N CYS A 356 12.80 16.59 1.45
CA CYS A 356 12.75 17.92 0.84
C CYS A 356 12.93 19.00 1.91
N CYS A 357 13.71 20.02 1.60
CA CYS A 357 13.96 21.21 2.42
C CYS A 357 13.69 22.51 1.64
N ALA A 358 12.95 22.44 0.53
CA ALA A 358 12.51 23.63 -0.17
C ALA A 358 11.64 24.50 0.74
N GLU A 359 11.89 25.80 0.75
CA GLU A 359 11.13 26.76 1.55
C GLU A 359 9.68 26.81 1.07
N GLN A 360 8.75 26.55 1.99
CA GLN A 360 7.33 26.80 1.77
C GLN A 360 6.99 28.14 2.42
N GLY A 361 6.38 29.06 1.65
CA GLY A 361 6.18 30.48 2.01
C GLY A 361 5.29 30.80 3.22
N GLY A 362 5.15 29.89 4.19
CA GLY A 362 4.41 30.10 5.43
C GLY A 362 4.70 29.10 6.56
N GLY A 363 5.74 28.27 6.44
CA GLY A 363 6.08 27.24 7.44
C GLY A 363 7.18 27.66 8.41
N ALA A 364 7.29 26.94 9.54
CA ALA A 364 8.47 27.00 10.39
C ALA A 364 9.72 26.65 9.56
N GLU A 365 10.78 27.43 9.73
CA GLU A 365 12.01 27.36 8.94
C GLU A 365 12.55 25.91 8.91
N GLY A 366 12.59 25.29 7.73
CA GLY A 366 13.25 23.99 7.51
C GLY A 366 12.37 22.72 7.56
N GLU A 367 11.04 22.79 7.60
CA GLU A 367 10.19 21.58 7.54
C GLU A 367 9.96 21.01 6.13
N GLY A 368 10.21 21.77 5.07
CA GLY A 368 10.04 21.31 3.68
C GLY A 368 8.61 20.94 3.32
N CYS A 369 8.41 20.30 2.16
CA CYS A 369 7.06 19.94 1.66
C CYS A 369 6.52 18.59 2.15
N GLY A 370 7.24 17.89 3.03
CA GLY A 370 6.88 16.54 3.46
C GLY A 370 7.28 15.41 2.49
N LEU A 371 8.02 15.69 1.42
CA LEU A 371 8.60 14.64 0.56
C LEU A 371 9.82 14.00 1.24
N PHE A 372 9.83 12.67 1.30
CA PHE A 372 10.91 11.87 1.86
C PHE A 372 11.31 10.74 0.91
N PHE A 373 12.60 10.41 0.85
CA PHE A 373 13.09 9.26 0.09
C PHE A 373 14.03 8.38 0.91
N CYS A 374 13.96 7.07 0.66
CA CYS A 374 15.07 6.17 0.97
C CYS A 374 16.24 6.42 -0.01
N GLN A 375 17.37 5.77 0.21
CA GLN A 375 18.54 5.91 -0.67
C GLN A 375 18.23 5.56 -2.13
N GLU A 376 17.60 4.41 -2.37
CA GLU A 376 17.33 3.90 -3.72
C GLU A 376 16.36 4.79 -4.50
N CYS A 377 15.30 5.27 -3.85
CA CYS A 377 14.33 6.15 -4.51
C CYS A 377 14.93 7.54 -4.80
N ARG A 378 15.85 8.02 -3.96
CA ARG A 378 16.62 9.24 -4.23
C ARG A 378 17.51 9.08 -5.48
N GLU A 379 18.24 7.98 -5.58
CA GLU A 379 19.07 7.69 -6.76
C GLU A 379 18.23 7.57 -8.04
N GLY A 380 17.07 6.91 -7.95
CA GLY A 380 16.10 6.84 -9.05
C GLY A 380 15.56 8.21 -9.44
N TRP A 381 15.26 9.08 -8.47
CA TRP A 381 14.82 10.46 -8.70
C TRP A 381 15.91 11.29 -9.40
N ASP A 382 17.16 11.19 -8.95
CA ASP A 382 18.31 11.86 -9.58
C ASP A 382 18.50 11.37 -11.03
N ALA A 383 18.34 10.07 -11.28
CA ALA A 383 18.49 9.46 -12.61
C ALA A 383 17.45 9.96 -13.63
N VAL A 384 16.27 10.39 -13.18
CA VAL A 384 15.22 10.98 -14.03
C VAL A 384 15.23 12.52 -14.00
N GLY A 385 16.33 13.13 -13.56
CA GLY A 385 16.50 14.59 -13.61
C GLY A 385 15.71 15.34 -12.54
N GLY A 386 15.35 14.68 -11.44
CA GLY A 386 14.63 15.32 -10.34
C GLY A 386 13.12 15.42 -10.53
N ASP A 387 12.54 14.66 -11.46
CA ASP A 387 11.11 14.65 -11.73
C ASP A 387 10.40 13.52 -10.95
N LEU A 388 9.56 13.89 -9.98
CA LEU A 388 8.78 12.94 -9.18
C LEU A 388 7.73 12.20 -10.01
N GLN A 389 7.10 12.86 -11.00
CA GLN A 389 6.06 12.26 -11.84
C GLN A 389 6.68 11.19 -12.75
N VAL A 390 7.86 11.44 -13.32
CA VAL A 390 8.58 10.44 -14.13
C VAL A 390 9.01 9.24 -13.28
N LEU A 391 9.54 9.48 -12.07
CA LEU A 391 9.91 8.40 -11.16
C LEU A 391 8.72 7.51 -10.80
N LEU A 392 7.60 8.12 -10.39
CA LEU A 392 6.38 7.39 -10.04
C LEU A 392 5.79 6.68 -11.26
N GLY A 393 5.80 7.32 -12.44
CA GLY A 393 5.36 6.71 -13.69
C GLY A 393 6.15 5.44 -14.03
N GLN A 394 7.48 5.45 -13.87
CA GLN A 394 8.31 4.27 -14.06
C GLN A 394 8.04 3.19 -13.01
N LYS A 395 7.96 3.57 -11.73
CA LYS A 395 7.74 2.64 -10.61
C LYS A 395 6.35 2.00 -10.63
N LEU A 396 5.34 2.70 -11.13
CA LEU A 396 3.95 2.24 -11.17
C LEU A 396 3.53 1.72 -12.56
N ALA A 397 4.46 1.64 -13.52
CA ALA A 397 4.19 1.16 -14.88
C ALA A 397 3.87 -0.35 -14.93
N THR A 398 4.38 -1.13 -13.98
CA THR A 398 4.24 -2.60 -13.95
C THR A 398 3.64 -3.08 -12.64
N GLU A 399 2.97 -4.24 -12.67
CA GLU A 399 2.38 -4.86 -11.48
C GLU A 399 3.43 -5.15 -10.40
N GLY A 400 4.65 -5.57 -10.81
CA GLY A 400 5.76 -5.75 -9.88
C GLY A 400 6.17 -4.45 -9.20
N GLY A 401 6.30 -3.38 -9.98
CA GLY A 401 6.65 -2.06 -9.45
C GLY A 401 5.58 -1.50 -8.51
N VAL A 402 4.30 -1.71 -8.80
CA VAL A 402 3.20 -1.32 -7.90
C VAL A 402 3.29 -2.04 -6.54
N VAL A 403 3.61 -3.33 -6.53
CA VAL A 403 3.76 -4.11 -5.29
C VAL A 403 4.99 -3.68 -4.48
N GLU A 404 6.05 -3.22 -5.14
CA GLU A 404 7.25 -2.67 -4.48
C GLU A 404 7.05 -1.25 -3.94
N CYS A 405 6.05 -0.53 -4.44
CA CYS A 405 5.69 0.79 -3.95
C CYS A 405 4.88 0.73 -2.66
N ARG A 406 4.81 1.85 -1.95
CA ARG A 406 3.86 2.01 -0.85
C ARG A 406 2.43 2.07 -1.37
N ALA A 407 1.47 1.63 -0.56
CA ALA A 407 0.06 1.46 -0.93
C ALA A 407 -0.59 2.74 -1.51
N ASP A 408 -0.15 3.90 -1.06
CA ASP A 408 -0.67 5.22 -1.44
C ASP A 408 0.26 6.03 -2.36
N ALA A 409 1.32 5.43 -2.91
CA ALA A 409 2.28 6.12 -3.77
C ALA A 409 1.61 6.79 -4.98
N ALA A 410 0.60 6.13 -5.56
CA ALA A 410 -0.17 6.64 -6.69
C ALA A 410 -0.97 7.91 -6.39
N PHE A 411 -1.14 8.29 -5.12
CA PHE A 411 -1.76 9.57 -4.75
C PHE A 411 -0.81 10.76 -4.89
N LEU A 412 0.48 10.52 -5.17
CA LEU A 412 1.47 11.54 -5.51
C LEU A 412 1.61 11.72 -7.03
N LEU A 413 0.61 11.33 -7.81
CA LEU A 413 0.53 11.64 -9.22
C LEU A 413 -0.37 12.85 -9.45
N GLU A 414 0.10 13.78 -10.29
CA GLU A 414 -0.66 15.00 -10.64
C GLU A 414 -1.98 14.67 -11.33
N GLN A 415 -1.99 13.63 -12.18
CA GLN A 415 -3.20 13.11 -12.82
C GLN A 415 -3.81 11.93 -12.05
N GLY A 416 -3.41 11.75 -10.80
CA GLY A 416 -3.87 10.67 -9.93
C GLY A 416 -5.24 10.93 -9.31
N MET A 417 -5.79 9.87 -8.70
CA MET A 417 -7.12 9.88 -8.07
C MET A 417 -7.26 10.98 -6.99
N LEU A 418 -6.20 11.24 -6.22
CA LEU A 418 -6.22 12.28 -5.19
C LEU A 418 -6.48 13.66 -5.79
N MET A 419 -5.65 14.07 -6.76
CA MET A 419 -5.75 15.40 -7.37
C MET A 419 -7.06 15.59 -8.12
N LYS A 420 -7.58 14.54 -8.78
CA LYS A 420 -8.91 14.61 -9.41
C LYS A 420 -10.04 14.93 -8.42
N ASN A 421 -9.96 14.40 -7.20
CA ASN A 421 -10.95 14.75 -6.16
C ASN A 421 -10.72 16.16 -5.61
N VAL A 422 -9.46 16.58 -5.40
CA VAL A 422 -9.15 17.94 -4.94
C VAL A 422 -9.60 18.99 -5.96
N GLU A 423 -9.36 18.76 -7.26
CA GLU A 423 -9.82 19.62 -8.35
C GLU A 423 -11.35 19.74 -8.40
N ALA A 424 -12.06 18.62 -8.23
CA ALA A 424 -13.52 18.60 -8.19
C ALA A 424 -14.07 19.40 -6.99
N ASP A 425 -13.53 19.19 -5.79
CA ASP A 425 -13.94 19.93 -4.59
C ASP A 425 -13.67 21.43 -4.72
N LEU A 426 -12.53 21.83 -5.30
CA LEU A 426 -12.19 23.25 -5.51
C LEU A 426 -13.05 23.91 -6.60
N SER A 427 -13.52 23.15 -7.59
CA SER A 427 -14.43 23.64 -8.63
C SER A 427 -15.90 23.62 -8.20
N GLY A 428 -16.23 23.01 -7.05
CA GLY A 428 -17.58 22.88 -6.55
C GLY A 428 -18.45 21.89 -7.36
N LEU A 429 -17.82 20.91 -8.01
CA LEU A 429 -18.43 19.94 -8.92
C LEU A 429 -18.73 18.58 -8.29
#